data_AF-A0A7K1AHM7-F1
#
_entry.id   AF-A0A7K1AHM7-F1
#
_cell.length_a   1.000
_cell.length_b   1.000
_cell.length_c   1.000
_cell.angle_alpha   90.00
_cell.angle_beta   90.00
_cell.angle_gamma   90.00
#
_symmetry.space_group_name_H-M   'P 1'
#
loop_
_entity.id
_entity.type
_entity.pdbx_description
1 polymer ?
#
loop_
_entity_poly.entity_id
_entity_poly.type
_entity_poly.pdbx_seq_one_letter_code
_entity_poly.pdbx_strand_id
1 'polypeptide(L)'
;MRSNLINNYRMGGYLLLAVGLINLRYQTGQSDVLKNSLLIVVPGVLLIAATWIPSISKLLLGKSSQIVIAALGVLLVLYAVIN
;
A
#
# COMPACT_ATOMS: atom_id res chain seq x y z
N MET A 1 16.78 13.74 -4.57
CA MET A 1 16.04 12.59 -4.01
C MET A 1 16.71 11.30 -4.43
N ARG A 2 16.78 10.26 -3.59
CA ARG A 2 17.09 8.90 -4.09
C ARG A 2 15.90 8.41 -4.91
N SER A 3 15.97 8.60 -6.22
CA SER A 3 14.90 8.28 -7.16
C SER A 3 14.42 6.83 -7.02
N ASN A 4 15.35 5.88 -6.87
CA ASN A 4 15.05 4.45 -6.81
C ASN A 4 14.21 4.04 -5.57
N LEU A 5 14.45 4.65 -4.40
CA LEU A 5 13.68 4.33 -3.20
C LEU A 5 12.24 4.85 -3.31
N ILE A 6 12.06 6.08 -3.80
CA ILE A 6 10.72 6.65 -4.02
C ILE A 6 9.96 5.82 -5.06
N ASN A 7 10.64 5.32 -6.09
CA ASN A 7 10.04 4.41 -7.05
C ASN A 7 9.58 3.10 -6.40
N ASN A 8 10.38 2.51 -5.50
CA ASN A 8 9.97 1.28 -4.79
C ASN A 8 8.70 1.50 -3.94
N TYR A 9 8.56 2.66 -3.30
CA TYR A 9 7.33 3.00 -2.58
C TYR A 9 6.12 3.10 -3.50
N ARG A 10 6.28 3.67 -4.71
CA ARG A 10 5.22 3.71 -5.72
C ARG A 10 4.82 2.29 -6.13
N MET A 11 5.79 1.43 -6.41
CA MET A 11 5.54 0.03 -6.77
C MET A 11 4.82 -0.72 -5.65
N GLY A 12 5.20 -0.50 -4.38
CA GLY A 12 4.49 -1.04 -3.22
C GLY A 12 3.07 -0.51 -3.10
N GLY A 13 2.85 0.79 -3.35
CA GLY A 13 1.50 1.37 -3.36
C GLY A 13 0.63 0.82 -4.49
N TYR A 14 1.19 0.63 -5.70
CA TYR A 14 0.49 0.00 -6.83
C TYR A 14 0.15 -1.47 -6.55
N LEU A 15 1.04 -2.20 -5.87
CA LEU A 15 0.76 -3.57 -5.41
C LEU A 15 -0.48 -3.59 -4.50
N LEU A 16 -0.51 -2.74 -3.46
CA LEU A 16 -1.64 -2.69 -2.53
C LEU A 16 -2.94 -2.28 -3.23
N LEU A 17 -2.88 -1.27 -4.10
CA LEU A 17 -4.03 -0.85 -4.90
C LEU A 17 -4.56 -2.01 -5.77
N ALA A 18 -3.68 -2.70 -6.48
CA ALA A 18 -4.05 -3.82 -7.35
C ALA A 18 -4.67 -4.98 -6.56
N VAL A 19 -4.01 -5.42 -5.48
CA VAL A 19 -4.49 -6.54 -4.66
C VAL A 19 -5.83 -6.23 -4.00
N GLY A 20 -6.00 -5.03 -3.44
CA GLY A 20 -7.28 -4.64 -2.85
C GLY A 20 -8.43 -4.59 -3.87
N LEU A 21 -8.19 -4.14 -5.10
CA LEU A 21 -9.19 -4.17 -6.17
C LEU A 21 -9.47 -5.60 -6.69
N ILE A 22 -8.45 -6.46 -6.73
CA ILE A 22 -8.60 -7.88 -7.04
C ILE A 22 -9.51 -8.53 -5.99
N ASN A 23 -9.27 -8.33 -4.70
CA ASN A 23 -10.11 -8.86 -3.63
C ASN A 23 -11.57 -8.39 -3.79
N LEU A 24 -11.79 -7.09 -4.03
CA LEU A 24 -13.12 -6.54 -4.22
C LEU A 24 -13.91 -7.27 -5.32
N ARG A 25 -13.23 -7.63 -6.42
CA ARG A 25 -13.84 -8.33 -7.54
C ARG A 25 -14.01 -9.83 -7.30
N TYR A 26 -13.00 -10.49 -6.75
CA TYR A 26 -12.96 -11.96 -6.69
C TYR A 26 -13.61 -12.54 -5.43
N GLN A 27 -13.76 -11.76 -4.37
CA GLN A 27 -14.42 -12.18 -3.14
C GLN A 27 -15.87 -11.67 -3.06
N THR A 28 -16.42 -11.10 -4.14
CA THR A 28 -17.81 -10.60 -4.17
C THR A 28 -18.79 -11.67 -3.65
N GLY A 29 -19.63 -11.28 -2.68
CA GLY A 29 -20.57 -12.19 -1.99
C GLY A 29 -20.10 -12.65 -0.61
N GLN A 30 -18.80 -12.48 -0.28
CA GLN A 30 -18.30 -12.62 1.09
C GLN A 30 -18.70 -11.43 1.95
N SER A 31 -18.97 -11.67 3.24
CA SER A 31 -19.20 -10.60 4.21
C SER A 31 -17.99 -9.68 4.30
N ASP A 32 -18.22 -8.38 4.51
CA ASP A 32 -17.18 -7.38 4.73
C ASP A 32 -16.18 -7.14 3.58
N VAL A 33 -16.39 -7.70 2.39
CA VAL A 33 -15.42 -7.58 1.28
C VAL A 33 -15.04 -6.16 0.93
N LEU A 34 -16.02 -5.24 0.94
CA LEU A 34 -15.74 -3.82 0.70
C LEU A 34 -14.80 -3.26 1.76
N LYS A 35 -15.04 -3.58 3.03
CA LYS A 35 -14.18 -3.14 4.15
C LYS A 35 -12.77 -3.72 4.01
N ASN A 36 -12.65 -5.03 3.79
CA ASN A 36 -11.35 -5.71 3.66
C ASN A 36 -10.56 -5.15 2.48
N SER A 37 -11.22 -4.92 1.34
CA SER A 37 -10.61 -4.33 0.15
C SER A 37 -10.14 -2.89 0.40
N LEU A 38 -10.97 -2.06 1.04
CA LEU A 38 -10.62 -0.67 1.33
C LEU A 38 -9.48 -0.53 2.35
N LEU A 39 -9.37 -1.45 3.31
CA LEU A 39 -8.24 -1.51 4.24
C LEU A 39 -6.89 -1.68 3.52
N ILE A 40 -6.88 -2.21 2.29
CA ILE A 40 -5.68 -2.39 1.47
C ILE A 40 -5.54 -1.24 0.46
N VAL A 41 -6.63 -0.89 -0.24
CA VAL A 41 -6.64 0.16 -1.27
C VAL A 41 -6.25 1.52 -0.70
N VAL A 42 -6.82 1.92 0.44
CA VAL A 42 -6.61 3.25 1.01
C VAL A 42 -5.12 3.48 1.37
N PRO A 43 -4.43 2.59 2.12
CA PRO A 43 -2.99 2.72 2.33
C PRO A 43 -2.17 2.76 1.03
N GLY A 44 -2.54 1.94 0.03
CA GLY A 44 -1.87 1.93 -1.29
C GLY A 44 -1.94 3.29 -1.99
N VAL A 45 -3.15 3.88 -2.07
CA VAL A 45 -3.37 5.20 -2.66
C VAL A 45 -2.64 6.29 -1.89
N LEU A 46 -2.71 6.27 -0.55
CA LEU A 46 -2.02 7.24 0.30
C LEU A 46 -0.50 7.17 0.12
N LEU A 47 0.08 5.96 0.02
CA LEU A 47 1.51 5.79 -0.22
C LEU A 47 1.92 6.32 -1.60
N ILE A 48 1.13 6.06 -2.65
CA ILE A 48 1.38 6.64 -3.98
C ILE A 48 1.34 8.17 -3.90
N ALA A 49 0.28 8.75 -3.35
CA ALA A 49 0.12 10.20 -3.25
C ALA A 49 1.29 10.85 -2.47
N ALA A 50 1.71 10.24 -1.37
CA ALA A 50 2.84 10.70 -0.55
C ALA A 50 4.16 10.80 -1.34
N THR A 51 4.36 9.96 -2.36
CA THR A 51 5.58 9.97 -3.18
C THR A 51 5.65 11.13 -4.18
N TRP A 52 4.56 11.86 -4.40
CA TRP A 52 4.50 13.01 -5.30
C TRP A 52 4.57 14.35 -4.58
N ILE A 53 4.42 14.35 -3.25
CA ILE A 53 4.51 15.55 -2.42
C ILE A 53 5.94 15.66 -1.85
N PRO A 54 6.75 16.67 -2.24
CA PRO A 54 8.17 16.74 -1.86
C PRO A 54 8.45 16.74 -0.36
N SER A 55 7.62 17.42 0.43
CA SER A 55 7.74 17.49 1.89
C SER A 55 7.50 16.12 2.55
N ILE A 56 6.50 15.38 2.07
CA ILE A 56 6.13 14.06 2.61
C ILE A 56 7.11 12.99 2.16
N SER A 57 7.46 12.96 0.87
CA SER A 57 8.39 11.99 0.31
C SER A 57 9.79 12.06 0.95
N LYS A 58 10.20 13.21 1.49
CA LYS A 58 11.44 13.33 2.28
C LYS A 58 11.39 12.50 3.56
N LEU A 59 10.22 12.38 4.21
CA LEU A 59 10.03 11.55 5.41
C LEU A 59 10.21 10.06 5.10
N LEU A 60 9.87 9.63 3.89
CA LEU A 60 10.02 8.24 3.42
C LEU A 60 11.49 7.82 3.28
N LEU A 61 12.43 8.77 3.18
CA LEU A 61 13.85 8.45 3.02
C LEU A 61 14.52 7.99 4.32
N GLY A 62 13.88 8.18 5.48
CA GLY A 62 14.38 7.72 6.77
C GLY A 62 14.43 6.19 6.87
N LYS A 63 15.44 5.63 7.54
CA LYS A 63 15.56 4.16 7.72
C LYS A 63 14.36 3.58 8.49
N SER A 64 13.90 4.27 9.54
CA SER A 64 12.73 3.83 10.32
C SER A 64 11.47 3.81 9.45
N SER A 65 11.25 4.84 8.63
CA SER A 65 10.13 4.89 7.67
C SER A 65 10.19 3.74 6.67
N GLN A 66 11.37 3.40 6.15
CA GLN A 66 11.58 2.26 5.26
C GLN A 66 11.16 0.94 5.91
N ILE A 67 11.63 0.69 7.13
CA ILE A 67 11.30 -0.55 7.86
C ILE A 67 9.80 -0.62 8.15
N VAL A 68 9.22 0.46 8.68
CA VAL A 68 7.80 0.50 9.06
C VAL A 68 6.89 0.30 7.85
N ILE A 69 7.14 1.02 6.75
CA ILE A 69 6.30 0.92 5.55
C ILE A 69 6.46 -0.44 4.87
N ALA A 70 7.68 -1.00 4.84
CA ALA A 70 7.89 -2.34 4.31
C ALA A 70 7.15 -3.39 5.14
N ALA A 71 7.27 -3.33 6.47
CA ALA A 71 6.59 -4.26 7.37
C ALA A 71 5.06 -4.16 7.26
N LEU A 72 4.51 -2.93 7.27
CA LEU A 72 3.09 -2.69 7.06
C LEU A 72 2.62 -3.18 5.69
N GLY A 73 3.40 -2.93 4.63
CA GLY A 73 3.10 -3.42 3.29
C GLY A 73 2.99 -4.94 3.23
N VAL A 74 3.94 -5.66 3.84
CA VAL A 74 3.90 -7.12 3.93
C VAL A 74 2.68 -7.60 4.72
N LEU A 75 2.38 -6.99 5.86
CA LEU A 75 1.22 -7.34 6.68
C LEU A 75 -0.10 -7.13 5.93
N LEU A 76 -0.24 -6.04 5.18
CA LEU A 76 -1.44 -5.77 4.38
C LEU A 76 -1.59 -6.76 3.22
N VAL A 77 -0.50 -7.17 2.57
CA VAL A 77 -0.53 -8.20 1.53
C VAL A 77 -0.94 -9.55 2.13
N LEU A 78 -0.37 -9.94 3.27
CA LEU A 78 -0.77 -11.16 3.96
C LEU A 78 -2.24 -11.13 4.38
N TYR A 79 -2.70 -9.99 4.91
CA TYR A 79 -4.11 -9.78 5.25
C TYR A 79 -5.01 -9.97 4.03
N ALA A 80 -4.64 -9.41 2.88
CA ALA A 80 -5.38 -9.54 1.63
C ALA A 80 -5.43 -10.97 1.08
N VAL A 81 -4.39 -11.78 1.32
CA VAL A 81 -4.40 -13.18 0.89
C VAL A 81 -5.36 -14.03 1.74
N ILE A 82 -5.55 -13.66 3.00
CA ILE A 82 -6.36 -14.43 3.96
C ILE A 82 -7.83 -14.00 3.99
N ASN A 83 -8.13 -12.73 3.67
CA ASN A 83 -9.46 -12.11 3.82
C ASN A 83 -9.99 -11.52 2.52
#